data_AF-A0A959EM38-F1
#
_entry.id   AF-A0A959EM38-F1
#
_cell.length_a   1.000
_cell.length_b   1.000
_cell.length_c   1.000
_cell.angle_alpha   90.00
_cell.angle_beta   90.00
_cell.angle_gamma   90.00
#
_symmetry.space_group_name_H-M   'P 1'
#
loop_
_entity.id
_entity.type
_entity.pdbx_description
1 polymer ?
#
loop_
_entity_poly.entity_id
_entity_poly.type
_entity_poly.pdbx_seq_one_letter_code
_entity_poly.pdbx_strand_id
1 'polypeptide(L)' 'MHDGRFATLEEVLDHYSSGGHYADNLDANIFPFSLTAQEREDLLSFLHTLTDTVFVQEPAYGNPFSE' A
#
# COMPACT_ATOMS: atom_id res chain seq x y z
N MET A 1 2.86 6.33 -0.32
CA MET A 1 3.03 7.41 -1.34
C MET A 1 4.49 7.81 -1.41
N HIS A 2 4.93 8.50 -2.47
CA HIS A 2 6.34 8.90 -2.65
C HIS A 2 6.86 9.83 -1.54
N ASP A 3 5.95 10.51 -0.83
CA ASP A 3 6.19 11.46 0.26
C ASP A 3 5.91 10.87 1.66
N GLY A 4 5.52 9.60 1.76
CA GLY A 4 5.19 8.96 3.03
C GLY A 4 3.93 9.51 3.74
N ARG A 5 3.06 10.27 3.05
CA ARG A 5 1.92 10.94 3.69
C ARG A 5 0.81 10.05 4.26
N PHE A 6 0.81 8.77 3.92
CA PHE A 6 -0.15 7.78 4.41
C PHE A 6 0.62 6.77 5.25
N ALA A 7 0.13 6.54 6.47
CA ALA A 7 0.70 5.64 7.45
C ALA A 7 0.22 4.19 7.26
N THR A 8 -0.94 3.98 6.63
CA THR A 8 -1.53 2.64 6.49
C THR A 8 -1.97 2.30 5.06
N LEU A 9 -2.19 1.02 4.78
CA LEU A 9 -2.70 0.55 3.48
C LEU A 9 -4.16 0.99 3.27
N GLU A 10 -4.94 1.11 4.34
CA GLU A 10 -6.31 1.60 4.31
C GLU A 10 -6.40 3.03 3.79
N GLU A 11 -5.52 3.92 4.26
CA GLU A 11 -5.45 5.30 3.77
C GLU A 11 -5.06 5.36 2.29
N VAL A 12 -4.21 4.41 1.84
CA VAL A 12 -3.90 4.26 0.41
C VAL A 12 -5.14 3.81 -0.39
N LEU A 13 -5.91 2.85 0.11
CA LEU A 13 -7.16 2.42 -0.54
C LEU A 13 -8.21 3.54 -0.56
N ASP A 14 -8.30 4.34 0.50
CA ASP A 14 -9.18 5.51 0.55
C ASP A 14 -8.79 6.56 -0.49
N HIS A 15 -7.48 6.80 -0.66
CA HIS A 15 -6.98 7.69 -1.70
C HIS A 15 -7.43 7.23 -3.09
N TYR A 16 -7.25 5.96 -3.44
CA TYR A 16 -7.65 5.46 -4.76
C TYR A 16 -9.17 5.40 -4.94
N SER A 17 -9.92 4.92 -3.94
CA SER A 17 -11.39 4.83 -4.03
C SER A 17 -12.06 6.20 -4.18
N SER A 18 -11.48 7.25 -3.60
CA SER A 18 -11.93 8.64 -3.82
C SER A 18 -11.66 9.19 -5.23
N GLY A 19 -10.90 8.48 -6.07
CA GLY A 19 -10.42 8.97 -7.37
C GLY A 19 -9.16 9.81 -7.28
N GLY A 20 -8.40 9.70 -6.18
CA GLY A 20 -7.15 10.41 -5.98
C GLY A 20 -7.32 11.91 -5.70
N HIS A 21 -6.19 12.60 -5.57
CA HIS A 21 -6.18 14.06 -5.51
C HIS A 21 -6.07 14.61 -6.93
N TYR A 22 -6.86 15.64 -7.21
CA TYR A 22 -6.78 16.32 -8.49
C TYR A 22 -5.37 16.86 -8.73
N ALA A 23 -4.88 16.62 -9.95
CA ALA A 23 -3.68 17.20 -10.51
C ALA A 23 -3.83 17.28 -12.04
N ASP A 24 -3.20 18.25 -12.68
CA ASP A 24 -3.29 18.43 -14.14
C ASP A 24 -2.79 17.21 -14.92
N ASN A 25 -1.90 16.43 -14.33
CA ASN A 25 -1.31 15.21 -14.89
C ASN A 25 -1.91 13.92 -14.29
N LEU A 26 -3.09 13.98 -13.68
CA LEU A 26 -3.77 12.80 -13.16
C LEU A 26 -4.10 11.83 -14.29
N ASP A 27 -3.73 10.56 -14.12
CA ASP A 27 -3.99 9.52 -15.10
C ASP A 27 -5.49 9.23 -15.22
N ALA A 28 -5.98 8.99 -16.45
CA ALA A 28 -7.39 8.75 -16.72
C ALA A 28 -7.95 7.48 -16.06
N ASN A 29 -7.09 6.55 -15.64
CA ASN A 29 -7.50 5.34 -14.92
C ASN A 29 -7.69 5.57 -13.41
N ILE A 30 -7.39 6.78 -12.91
CA ILE A 30 -7.65 7.14 -11.53
C ILE A 30 -8.98 7.89 -11.48
N PHE A 31 -10.03 7.14 -11.15
CA PHE A 31 -11.39 7.66 -11.02
C PHE A 31 -12.07 7.06 -9.78
N PRO A 32 -13.11 7.71 -9.23
CA PRO A 32 -13.77 7.21 -8.03
C PRO A 32 -14.41 5.83 -8.26
N PHE A 33 -14.28 4.96 -7.26
CA PHE A 33 -14.92 3.67 -7.23
C PHE A 33 -15.31 3.30 -5.80
N SER A 34 -16.25 2.35 -5.68
CA SER A 34 -16.69 1.85 -4.38
C SER A 34 -16.22 0.42 -4.19
N LEU A 35 -15.73 0.12 -2.99
CA LEU A 35 -15.53 -1.24 -2.51
C LEU A 35 -16.57 -1.52 -1.44
N THR A 36 -17.15 -2.72 -1.46
CA THR A 36 -17.82 -3.26 -0.28
C THR A 36 -16.80 -3.47 0.84
N ALA A 37 -17.28 -3.61 2.08
CA ALA A 37 -16.41 -3.92 3.21
C ALA A 37 -15.61 -5.22 2.99
N GLN A 38 -16.23 -6.22 2.34
CA GLN A 38 -15.58 -7.49 2.04
C GLN A 38 -14.49 -7.34 0.98
N GLU A 39 -14.77 -6.66 -0.14
CA GLU A 39 -13.76 -6.46 -1.20
C GLU A 39 -12.55 -5.66 -0.70
N ARG A 40 -12.78 -4.71 0.22
CA ARG A 40 -11.69 -3.98 0.87
C ARG A 40 -10.81 -4.92 1.70
N GLU A 41 -11.43 -5.77 2.52
CA GLU A 41 -10.71 -6.74 3.36
C GLU A 41 -9.95 -7.77 2.53
N ASP A 42 -10.56 -8.25 1.45
CA ASP A 42 -9.95 -9.21 0.53
C ASP A 42 -8.72 -8.60 -0.16
N LEU A 43 -8.80 -7.33 -0.57
CA LEU A 43 -7.68 -6.62 -1.18
C LEU A 43 -6.53 -6.39 -0.17
N LEU A 44 -6.85 -5.98 1.07
CA LEU A 44 -5.85 -5.85 2.13
C LEU A 44 -5.17 -7.20 2.41
N SER A 45 -5.96 -8.26 2.52
CA SER A 45 -5.46 -9.63 2.70
C SER A 45 -4.51 -10.03 1.58
N PHE A 46 -4.90 -9.77 0.32
CA PHE A 46 -4.03 -10.02 -0.84
C PHE A 46 -2.70 -9.26 -0.75
N LEU A 47 -2.74 -7.95 -0.45
CA LEU A 47 -1.52 -7.14 -0.33
C LEU A 47 -0.59 -7.64 0.79
N HIS A 48 -1.15 -8.12 1.90
CA HIS A 48 -0.35 -8.70 2.99
C HIS A 48 0.35 -10.00 2.58
N THR A 49 -0.15 -10.74 1.59
CA THR A 49 0.54 -11.94 1.06
C THR A 49 1.85 -11.62 0.33
N LEU A 50 2.06 -10.36 -0.06
CA LEU A 50 3.25 -9.92 -0.78
C LEU A 50 4.45 -9.64 0.15
N THR A 51 4.30 -9.91 1.45
CA THR A 51 5.40 -9.76 2.42
C THR A 51 6.39 -10.91 2.26
N ASP A 52 7.60 -10.60 1.81
CA ASP A 52 8.71 -11.57 1.78
C ASP A 52 9.23 -11.81 3.20
N THR A 53 8.82 -12.92 3.80
CA THR A 53 9.23 -13.30 5.16
C THR A 53 10.67 -13.76 5.24
N VAL A 54 11.26 -14.24 4.14
CA VAL A 54 12.68 -14.63 4.09
C VAL A 54 13.55 -13.39 4.14
N PHE A 55 13.27 -12.40 3.29
CA PHE A 55 14.03 -11.15 3.25
C PHE A 55 14.08 -10.46 4.63
N VAL A 56 12.95 -10.39 5.33
CA VAL A 56 12.85 -9.68 6.61
C VAL A 56 13.53 -10.42 7.76
N GLN A 57 13.63 -11.76 7.70
CA GLN A 57 14.11 -12.59 8.81
C GLN A 57 15.53 -13.12 8.63
N GLU A 58 16.05 -13.13 7.40
CA GLU A 58 17.36 -13.69 7.07
C GLU A 58 18.50 -12.84 7.69
N PRO A 59 19.26 -13.38 8.67
CA PRO A 59 20.34 -12.66 9.32
C PRO A 59 21.43 -12.15 8.36
N ALA A 60 21.62 -12.82 7.21
CA ALA A 60 22.57 -12.38 6.19
C ALA A 60 22.26 -10.99 5.60
N TYR A 61 21.02 -10.49 5.70
CA TYR A 61 20.63 -9.15 5.27
C TYR A 61 20.50 -8.14 6.43
N GLY A 62 20.73 -8.59 7.66
CA GLY A 62 20.65 -7.76 8.86
C GLY A 62 21.83 -6.79 8.98
N ASN A 63 21.76 -5.92 10.00
CA ASN A 63 22.88 -5.04 10.34
C ASN A 63 24.14 -5.89 10.64
N PRO A 64 25.25 -5.71 9.89
CA PRO A 64 26.45 -6.53 10.08
C PRO A 64 27.28 -6.11 11.31
N PHE A 65 26.93 -5.00 11.97
CA PHE A 65 27.66 -4.48 13.13
C PHE A 65 26.94 -4.85 14.43
N SER A 66 27.69 -5.41 15.36
CA SER A 66 27.29 -5.52 16.77
C SER A 66 27.47 -4.15 17.44
N GLU A 67 26.42 -3.66 18.12
CA GLU A 67 26.54 -2.51 19.03
C GLU A 67 27.51 -2.79 20.19
#